data_AF-A0A2Z6S3H7-F1
#
_entry.id   AF-A0A2Z6S3H7-F1
#
_cell.length_a   1.000
_cell.length_b   1.000
_cell.length_c   1.000
_cell.angle_alpha   90.00
_cell.angle_beta   90.00
_cell.angle_gamma   90.00
#
_symmetry.space_group_name_H-M   'P 1'
#
loop_
_entity.id
_entity.type
_entity.pdbx_description
1 polymer ?
#
loop_
_entity_poly.entity_id
_entity_poly.type
_entity_poly.pdbx_seq_one_letter_code
_entity_poly.pdbx_strand_id
1 'polypeptide(L)'
;MSVQFFSKLSQNYVEILENDDEYYDVTIEVGEEPDVKIFRAHKIILRYRSLFFRRALASNDNNKLIQIKLSNIPPEILIYYIFKVLIAAEELLLQELVDYLQTYFIENKSEWMEQHFIELTHRISFKSNNLMELQQFCTDLMAKSPEKIFKSLDFTSLSEKSLILLIKRDDLQMKEVEVWEHVLKWGLAKHQDFLSDPDTWTDNDFKMIRDILKNCLPLIRFYSLSSEEFVKKVRPYRKLLNQKFYENLLNSYLDPNYEPEKENILLPRNLIIDELIETKIVNLNIISIISRWIDKVDFNSKFSYLRELYLPYKFDLILRGSQAGFAPEKFHKLCDNKPNTVTFIKVRGTEEILGGYNPFIWKTYGGWGQSLDSFIFSST
;
A
#
# COMPACT_ATOMS: atom_id res chain seq x y z
N MET A 1 13.19 25.24 40.64
CA MET A 1 12.01 25.23 39.74
C MET A 1 12.27 26.20 38.61
N SER A 2 12.71 25.73 37.43
CA SER A 2 12.60 26.56 36.24
C SER A 2 11.15 26.51 35.79
N VAL A 3 10.43 27.62 35.96
CA VAL A 3 9.06 27.71 35.46
C VAL A 3 9.16 27.81 33.94
N GLN A 4 8.66 26.81 33.22
CA GLN A 4 8.71 26.72 31.75
C GLN A 4 7.70 27.69 31.12
N PHE A 5 7.99 29.00 31.14
CA PHE A 5 7.21 30.01 30.41
C PHE A 5 7.48 30.00 28.90
N PHE A 6 8.53 29.32 28.45
CA PHE A 6 8.94 29.27 27.05
C PHE A 6 7.94 28.54 26.14
N SER A 7 7.22 27.53 26.66
CA SER A 7 6.21 26.82 25.87
C SER A 7 5.05 27.76 25.52
N LYS A 8 4.57 28.56 26.48
CA LYS A 8 3.50 29.53 26.24
C LYS A 8 3.96 30.67 25.32
N LEU A 9 5.18 31.17 25.52
CA LEU A 9 5.79 32.16 24.63
C LEU A 9 5.92 31.63 23.19
N SER A 10 6.33 30.37 23.03
CA SER A 10 6.43 29.72 21.71
C SER A 10 5.06 29.60 21.05
N GLN A 11 4.03 29.17 21.78
CA GLN A 11 2.65 29.15 21.28
C GLN A 11 2.16 30.54 20.85
N ASN A 12 2.48 31.58 21.63
CA ASN A 12 2.11 32.95 21.25
C ASN A 12 2.82 33.41 19.96
N TYR A 13 4.06 32.98 19.70
CA TYR A 13 4.71 33.24 18.41
C TYR A 13 4.06 32.47 17.25
N VAL A 14 3.53 31.27 17.48
CA VAL A 14 2.77 30.52 16.46
C VAL A 14 1.45 31.22 16.16
N GLU A 15 0.70 31.65 17.18
CA GLU A 15 -0.54 32.42 17.03
C GLU A 15 -0.31 33.70 16.21
N ILE A 16 0.81 34.39 16.44
CA ILE A 16 1.26 35.56 15.67
C ILE A 16 1.58 35.20 14.21
N LEU A 17 2.14 34.02 13.94
CA LEU A 17 2.48 33.59 12.57
C LEU A 17 1.26 33.13 11.75
N GLU A 18 0.27 32.52 12.40
CA GLU A 18 -0.90 31.94 11.73
C GLU A 18 -2.07 32.93 11.57
N ASN A 19 -2.27 33.84 12.52
CA ASN A 19 -3.51 34.63 12.63
C ASN A 19 -3.29 36.15 12.65
N ASP A 20 -2.07 36.65 12.44
CA ASP A 20 -1.79 38.08 12.53
C ASP A 20 -1.97 38.80 11.17
N ASP A 21 -3.18 39.29 10.96
CA ASP A 21 -3.53 40.17 9.85
C ASP A 21 -3.38 41.66 10.18
N GLU A 22 -3.08 42.02 11.43
CA GLU A 22 -3.08 43.41 11.91
C GLU A 22 -1.67 44.00 12.13
N TYR A 23 -0.69 43.19 12.55
CA TYR A 23 0.63 43.68 13.00
C TYR A 23 1.82 43.13 12.20
N TYR A 24 1.58 42.45 11.07
CA TYR A 24 2.67 42.06 10.16
C TYR A 24 3.39 43.30 9.61
N ASP A 25 4.72 43.28 9.61
CA ASP A 25 5.55 44.40 9.14
C ASP A 25 6.39 44.04 7.90
N VAL A 26 6.35 42.78 7.46
CA VAL A 26 6.98 42.30 6.22
C VAL A 26 6.07 41.34 5.45
N THR A 27 6.08 41.46 4.13
CA THR A 27 5.48 40.49 3.21
C THR A 27 6.57 39.82 2.38
N ILE A 28 6.49 38.51 2.23
CA ILE A 28 7.41 37.70 1.43
C ILE A 28 6.63 37.10 0.27
N GLU A 29 6.96 37.51 -0.95
CA GLU A 29 6.42 36.92 -2.17
C GLU A 29 7.37 35.86 -2.67
N VAL A 30 6.86 34.66 -2.92
CA VAL A 30 7.62 33.48 -3.31
C VAL A 30 7.05 32.95 -4.63
N GLY A 31 7.91 32.75 -5.62
CA GLY A 31 7.54 32.28 -6.96
C GLY A 31 7.50 33.38 -8.03
N GLU A 32 7.14 32.98 -9.26
CA GLU A 32 6.95 33.84 -10.44
C GLU A 32 5.53 33.66 -10.98
N GLU A 33 4.97 34.67 -11.66
CA GLU A 33 3.61 34.58 -12.21
C GLU A 33 3.47 33.40 -13.19
N PRO A 34 2.38 32.61 -13.11
CA PRO A 34 1.16 32.82 -12.31
C PRO A 34 1.21 32.25 -10.87
N ASP A 35 2.25 31.51 -10.48
CA ASP A 35 2.34 30.74 -9.23
C ASP A 35 3.02 31.51 -8.08
N VAL A 36 2.51 32.69 -7.77
CA VAL A 36 3.03 33.54 -6.67
C VAL A 36 2.26 33.27 -5.38
N LYS A 37 2.98 32.97 -4.29
CA LYS A 37 2.43 32.93 -2.93
C LYS A 37 2.96 34.08 -2.08
N ILE A 38 2.07 34.69 -1.29
CA ILE A 38 2.39 35.80 -0.39
C ILE A 38 2.31 35.31 1.05
N PHE A 39 3.40 35.50 1.80
CA PHE A 39 3.49 35.18 3.22
C PHE A 39 3.61 36.47 4.03
N ARG A 40 2.80 36.61 5.07
CA ARG A 40 2.90 37.70 6.06
C ARG A 40 3.78 37.25 7.21
N ALA A 41 4.66 38.12 7.70
CA ALA A 41 5.61 37.77 8.75
C ALA A 41 6.06 39.01 9.55
N HIS A 42 6.99 38.79 10.48
CA HIS A 42 7.52 39.82 11.37
C HIS A 42 9.02 39.99 11.24
N LYS A 43 9.49 41.21 10.92
CA LYS A 43 10.90 41.55 10.68
C LYS A 43 11.76 41.14 11.85
N ILE A 44 11.32 41.40 13.09
CA ILE A 44 12.09 41.09 14.29
C ILE A 44 12.37 39.59 14.38
N ILE A 45 11.37 38.74 14.17
CA ILE A 45 11.50 37.29 14.20
C ILE A 45 12.46 36.84 13.10
N LEU A 46 12.25 37.30 11.87
CA LEU A 46 13.09 36.94 10.71
C LEU A 46 14.55 37.35 10.87
N ARG A 47 14.83 38.57 11.36
CA ARG A 47 16.19 39.07 11.59
C ARG A 47 16.93 38.27 12.65
N TYR A 48 16.24 37.81 13.69
CA TYR A 48 16.86 36.98 14.72
C TYR A 48 17.03 35.53 14.29
N ARG A 49 16.15 35.00 13.43
CA ARG A 49 16.17 33.60 12.98
C ARG A 49 17.00 33.35 11.71
N SER A 50 17.26 34.36 10.88
CA SER A 50 17.96 34.18 9.60
C SER A 50 18.97 35.29 9.34
N LEU A 51 20.22 34.90 9.07
CA LEU A 51 21.28 35.84 8.70
C LEU A 51 20.99 36.52 7.35
N PHE A 52 20.32 35.81 6.43
CA PHE A 52 19.85 36.37 5.16
C PHE A 52 18.86 37.50 5.41
N PHE A 53 17.80 37.26 6.17
CA PHE A 53 16.81 38.28 6.49
C PHE A 53 17.39 39.38 7.37
N ARG A 54 18.36 39.08 8.25
CA ARG A 54 19.09 40.10 9.01
C ARG A 54 19.79 41.11 8.10
N ARG A 55 20.38 40.64 6.99
CA ARG A 55 21.04 41.48 5.97
C ARG A 55 20.03 42.15 5.05
N ALA A 56 19.03 41.42 4.57
CA ALA A 56 18.01 41.92 3.64
C ALA A 56 17.10 42.98 4.29
N LEU A 57 16.84 42.87 5.59
CA LEU A 57 16.04 43.80 6.39
C LEU A 57 16.91 44.77 7.21
N ALA A 58 18.16 45.00 6.80
CA ALA A 58 19.07 45.89 7.52
C ALA A 58 18.80 47.38 7.29
N SER A 59 18.03 47.76 6.26
CA SER A 59 17.71 49.16 5.98
C SER A 59 16.68 49.73 6.96
N ASN A 60 16.92 50.96 7.41
CA ASN A 60 16.26 51.62 8.55
C ASN A 60 14.93 52.32 8.22
N ASP A 61 14.23 51.94 7.14
CA ASP A 61 12.93 52.55 6.84
C ASP A 61 11.83 51.94 7.71
N ASN A 62 11.72 52.49 8.92
CA ASN A 62 10.87 51.98 10.00
C ASN A 62 9.35 52.10 9.74
N ASN A 63 8.91 52.78 8.68
CA ASN A 63 7.49 53.10 8.47
C ASN A 63 6.88 52.56 7.17
N LYS A 64 7.60 51.73 6.40
CA LYS A 64 7.02 51.04 5.23
C LYS A 64 6.98 49.53 5.44
N LEU A 65 5.86 48.93 5.04
CA LEU A 65 5.73 47.50 4.80
C LEU A 65 6.82 47.09 3.80
N ILE A 66 7.72 46.21 4.23
CA ILE A 66 8.82 45.74 3.38
C ILE A 66 8.32 44.52 2.61
N GLN A 67 8.40 44.57 1.29
CA GLN A 67 8.08 43.46 0.40
C GLN A 67 9.38 42.80 -0.04
N ILE A 68 9.57 41.54 0.31
CA ILE A 68 10.70 40.72 -0.14
C ILE A 68 10.21 39.82 -1.27
N LYS A 69 10.79 39.98 -2.46
CA LYS A 69 10.53 39.08 -3.59
C LYS A 69 11.59 37.99 -3.63
N LEU A 70 11.18 36.75 -3.44
CA LEU A 70 11.96 35.53 -3.61
C LEU A 70 11.53 34.85 -4.92
N SER A 71 11.69 35.58 -6.03
CA SER A 71 11.24 35.15 -7.36
C SER A 71 11.93 33.86 -7.83
N ASN A 72 13.18 33.62 -7.42
CA ASN A 72 13.93 32.43 -7.82
C ASN A 72 13.64 31.17 -6.97
N ILE A 73 12.66 31.21 -6.06
CA ILE A 73 12.39 30.10 -5.15
C ILE A 73 10.95 29.61 -5.37
N PRO A 74 10.75 28.53 -6.15
CA PRO A 74 9.50 27.80 -6.17
C PRO A 74 9.08 27.36 -4.76
N PRO A 75 7.78 27.43 -4.38
CA PRO A 75 7.28 26.95 -3.10
C PRO A 75 7.69 25.50 -2.77
N GLU A 76 7.86 24.66 -3.78
CA GLU A 76 8.31 23.27 -3.69
C GLU A 76 9.72 23.16 -3.10
N ILE A 77 10.59 24.14 -3.38
CA ILE A 77 11.94 24.18 -2.84
C ILE A 77 11.90 24.36 -1.31
N LEU A 78 10.93 25.10 -0.79
CA LEU A 78 10.80 25.32 0.65
C LEU A 78 10.46 24.01 1.39
N ILE A 79 9.55 23.20 0.84
CA ILE A 79 9.20 21.89 1.41
C ILE A 79 10.41 20.95 1.36
N TYR A 80 11.14 20.95 0.25
CA TYR A 80 12.38 20.19 0.12
C TYR A 80 13.45 20.61 1.17
N TYR A 81 13.56 21.91 1.47
CA TYR A 81 14.43 22.38 2.56
C TYR A 81 13.95 21.92 3.93
N ILE A 82 12.65 21.98 4.22
CA ILE A 82 12.09 21.46 5.49
C ILE A 82 12.39 19.97 5.62
N PHE A 83 12.32 19.23 4.52
CA PHE A 83 12.67 17.81 4.52
C PHE A 83 14.17 17.58 4.81
N LYS A 84 15.06 18.41 4.26
CA LYS A 84 16.48 18.39 4.64
C LYS A 84 16.71 18.71 6.12
N VAL A 85 15.90 19.61 6.70
CA VAL A 85 15.95 19.90 8.15
C VAL A 85 15.56 18.67 8.96
N LEU A 86 14.54 17.91 8.54
CA LEU A 86 14.19 16.65 9.20
C LEU A 86 15.35 15.65 9.20
N ILE A 87 16.02 15.47 8.05
CA ILE A 87 17.19 14.58 7.96
C ILE A 87 18.31 15.05 8.89
N ALA A 88 18.63 16.35 8.86
CA ALA A 88 19.68 16.89 9.73
C ALA A 88 19.30 16.80 11.22
N ALA A 89 18.03 17.01 11.57
CA ALA A 89 17.53 16.87 12.93
C ALA A 89 17.67 15.43 13.42
N GLU A 90 17.43 14.45 12.56
CA GLU A 90 17.61 13.04 12.85
C GLU A 90 19.09 12.68 13.05
N GLU A 91 19.98 13.11 12.15
CA GLU A 91 21.43 12.90 12.28
C GLU A 91 22.01 13.53 13.56
N LEU A 92 21.42 14.65 13.99
CA LEU A 92 21.79 15.36 15.22
C LEU A 92 21.04 14.87 16.47
N LEU A 93 20.19 13.83 16.35
CA LEU A 93 19.40 13.24 17.43
C LEU A 93 18.50 14.25 18.16
N LEU A 94 17.94 15.22 17.44
CA LEU A 94 17.02 16.24 17.95
C LEU A 94 15.58 15.71 17.98
N GLN A 95 15.29 14.76 18.87
CA GLN A 95 14.06 13.97 18.85
C GLN A 95 12.77 14.82 18.83
N GLU A 96 12.67 15.87 19.65
CA GLU A 96 11.48 16.74 19.68
C GLU A 96 11.19 17.40 18.32
N LEU A 97 12.24 17.81 17.61
CA LEU A 97 12.11 18.40 16.27
C LEU A 97 11.78 17.33 15.22
N VAL A 98 12.36 16.13 15.37
CA VAL A 98 12.06 14.99 14.50
C VAL A 98 10.58 14.61 14.62
N ASP A 99 10.07 14.44 15.84
CA ASP A 99 8.67 14.09 16.10
C ASP A 99 7.72 15.13 15.51
N TYR A 100 7.97 16.42 15.77
CA TYR A 100 7.18 17.51 15.21
C TYR A 100 7.18 17.50 13.67
N LEU A 101 8.34 17.35 13.05
CA LEU A 101 8.45 17.38 11.59
C LEU A 101 7.81 16.15 10.94
N GLN A 102 7.93 14.97 11.54
CA GLN A 102 7.22 13.76 11.07
C GLN A 102 5.71 13.98 11.04
N THR A 103 5.13 14.43 12.16
CA THR A 103 3.71 14.74 12.26
C THR A 103 3.29 15.82 11.26
N TYR A 104 4.06 16.91 11.14
CA TYR A 104 3.79 17.98 10.17
C TYR A 104 3.73 17.46 8.74
N PHE A 105 4.68 16.62 8.33
CA PHE A 105 4.70 16.04 6.99
C PHE A 105 3.46 15.16 6.74
N ILE A 106 3.14 14.26 7.68
CA ILE A 106 2.01 13.33 7.58
C ILE A 106 0.68 14.09 7.48
N GLU A 107 0.46 15.08 8.34
CA GLU A 107 -0.83 15.78 8.43
C GLU A 107 -1.00 16.85 7.34
N ASN A 108 0.06 17.56 6.98
CA ASN A 108 -0.04 18.78 6.16
C ASN A 108 0.59 18.68 4.77
N LYS A 109 1.35 17.62 4.50
CA LYS A 109 2.13 17.45 3.26
C LYS A 109 2.02 16.02 2.69
N SER A 110 0.97 15.29 3.02
CA SER A 110 0.71 13.93 2.52
C SER A 110 0.75 13.82 0.99
N GLU A 111 0.09 14.74 0.28
CA GLU A 111 0.09 14.75 -1.19
C GLU A 111 1.49 14.99 -1.79
N TRP A 112 2.26 15.92 -1.20
CA TRP A 112 3.64 16.15 -1.60
C TRP A 112 4.50 14.90 -1.35
N MET A 113 4.27 14.20 -0.23
CA MET A 113 4.94 12.95 0.08
C MET A 113 4.57 11.81 -0.86
N GLU A 114 3.33 11.77 -1.35
CA GLU A 114 2.92 10.82 -2.38
C GLU A 114 3.67 11.06 -3.69
N GLN A 115 3.79 12.32 -4.11
CA GLN A 115 4.49 12.69 -5.35
C GLN A 115 6.00 12.41 -5.29
N HIS A 116 6.62 12.62 -4.12
CA HIS A 116 8.06 12.43 -3.90
C HIS A 116 8.36 11.12 -3.18
N PHE A 117 7.42 10.18 -3.21
CA PHE A 117 7.44 8.97 -2.39
C PHE A 117 8.72 8.17 -2.54
N ILE A 118 9.30 8.11 -3.74
CA ILE A 118 10.52 7.33 -4.02
C ILE A 118 11.76 8.00 -3.48
N GLU A 119 11.90 9.32 -3.62
CA GLU A 119 13.03 10.03 -3.01
C GLU A 119 12.93 9.97 -1.48
N LEU A 120 11.71 10.13 -0.96
CA LEU A 120 11.41 10.01 0.46
C LEU A 120 11.68 8.62 0.98
N THR A 121 11.17 7.57 0.33
CA THR A 121 11.52 6.21 0.72
C THR A 121 13.01 5.99 0.56
N HIS A 122 13.69 6.29 -0.55
CA HIS A 122 15.14 6.09 -0.62
C HIS A 122 15.93 6.75 0.55
N ARG A 123 15.54 7.95 0.98
CA ARG A 123 16.24 8.70 2.06
C ARG A 123 15.77 8.35 3.49
N ILE A 124 14.47 8.13 3.69
CA ILE A 124 13.84 7.73 4.97
C ILE A 124 13.98 6.21 5.19
N SER A 125 14.13 5.43 4.11
CA SER A 125 13.98 3.97 4.12
C SER A 125 15.08 3.29 4.91
N PHE A 126 14.64 2.66 6.00
CA PHE A 126 15.23 1.49 6.66
C PHE A 126 16.71 1.58 7.11
N LYS A 127 17.35 2.75 6.99
CA LYS A 127 18.67 3.02 7.58
C LYS A 127 18.56 3.72 8.93
N SER A 128 17.58 4.62 9.08
CA SER A 128 17.33 5.34 10.33
C SER A 128 16.30 4.58 11.16
N ASN A 129 16.61 4.32 12.43
CA ASN A 129 15.64 3.78 13.39
C ASN A 129 14.77 4.88 14.04
N ASN A 130 15.02 6.15 13.70
CA ASN A 130 14.45 7.30 14.41
C ASN A 130 13.25 7.95 13.68
N LEU A 131 12.93 7.51 12.46
CA LEU A 131 11.83 8.03 11.64
C LEU A 131 10.63 7.06 11.54
N MET A 132 10.24 6.47 12.67
CA MET A 132 9.26 5.37 12.70
C MET A 132 7.87 5.77 12.18
N GLU A 133 7.41 6.99 12.45
CA GLU A 133 6.07 7.44 12.02
C GLU A 133 6.00 7.60 10.49
N LEU A 134 7.01 8.23 9.90
CA LEU A 134 7.10 8.36 8.45
C LEU A 134 7.32 7.00 7.78
N GLN A 135 8.11 6.11 8.39
CA GLN A 135 8.26 4.74 7.88
C GLN A 135 6.93 4.00 7.88
N GLN A 136 6.15 4.10 8.96
CA GLN A 136 4.82 3.49 9.05
C GLN A 136 3.87 4.09 8.01
N PHE A 137 3.82 5.42 7.89
CA PHE A 137 3.04 6.11 6.87
C PHE A 137 3.39 5.62 5.46
N CYS A 138 4.67 5.58 5.11
CA CYS A 138 5.12 5.10 3.81
C CYS A 138 4.74 3.64 3.57
N THR A 139 4.87 2.82 4.60
CA THR A 139 4.55 1.39 4.58
C THR A 139 3.05 1.14 4.37
N ASP A 140 2.20 1.94 5.00
CA ASP A 140 0.74 1.86 4.84
C ASP A 140 0.31 2.36 3.46
N LEU A 141 0.96 3.41 2.97
CA LEU A 141 0.72 3.95 1.62
C LEU A 141 1.08 2.94 0.54
N MET A 142 2.22 2.25 0.72
CA MET A 142 2.64 1.12 -0.11
C MET A 142 1.61 0.01 -0.18
N ALA A 143 1.09 -0.40 0.98
CA ALA A 143 0.13 -1.49 1.05
C ALA A 143 -1.18 -1.11 0.37
N LYS A 144 -1.73 0.06 0.70
CA LYS A 144 -3.09 0.49 0.32
C LYS A 144 -3.19 1.05 -1.09
N SER A 145 -2.12 1.63 -1.63
CA SER A 145 -2.15 2.27 -2.95
C SER A 145 -0.87 1.98 -3.74
N PRO A 146 -0.53 0.70 -3.96
CA PRO A 146 0.72 0.32 -4.62
C PRO A 146 0.81 0.87 -6.04
N GLU A 147 -0.33 1.00 -6.75
CA GLU A 147 -0.37 1.58 -8.08
C GLU A 147 0.30 2.96 -8.18
N LYS A 148 0.10 3.83 -7.18
CA LYS A 148 0.71 5.18 -7.18
C LYS A 148 2.23 5.10 -7.20
N ILE A 149 2.79 4.12 -6.51
CA ILE A 149 4.24 3.93 -6.38
C ILE A 149 4.79 3.25 -7.63
N PHE A 150 4.17 2.16 -8.06
CA PHE A 150 4.61 1.37 -9.20
C PHE A 150 4.48 2.12 -10.55
N LYS A 151 3.50 3.03 -10.67
CA LYS A 151 3.31 3.90 -11.85
C LYS A 151 4.18 5.16 -11.83
N SER A 152 4.83 5.48 -10.72
CA SER A 152 5.70 6.67 -10.65
C SER A 152 6.88 6.54 -11.62
N LEU A 153 7.34 7.67 -12.15
CA LEU A 153 8.44 7.73 -13.11
C LEU A 153 9.74 7.12 -12.55
N ASP A 154 9.94 7.22 -11.25
CA ASP A 154 11.19 6.87 -10.59
C ASP A 154 11.20 5.46 -9.98
N PHE A 155 10.16 4.63 -10.20
CA PHE A 155 10.06 3.29 -9.58
C PHE A 155 11.30 2.42 -9.82
N THR A 156 11.88 2.51 -11.01
CA THR A 156 13.09 1.75 -11.39
C THR A 156 14.34 2.16 -10.62
N SER A 157 14.34 3.33 -9.97
CA SER A 157 15.42 3.82 -9.11
C SER A 157 15.41 3.22 -7.70
N LEU A 158 14.32 2.53 -7.32
CA LEU A 158 14.18 1.94 -5.99
C LEU A 158 15.33 0.96 -5.68
N SER A 159 15.77 0.93 -4.42
CA SER A 159 16.77 -0.03 -3.95
C SER A 159 16.18 -1.45 -3.90
N GLU A 160 17.02 -2.47 -4.10
CA GLU A 160 16.59 -3.89 -4.02
C GLU A 160 15.97 -4.20 -2.65
N LYS A 161 16.55 -3.68 -1.57
CA LYS A 161 16.04 -3.87 -0.20
C LYS A 161 14.62 -3.33 -0.05
N SER A 162 14.38 -2.13 -0.57
CA SER A 162 13.05 -1.51 -0.54
C SER A 162 12.05 -2.31 -1.39
N LEU A 163 12.48 -2.84 -2.55
CA LEU A 163 11.63 -3.65 -3.42
C LEU A 163 11.22 -4.94 -2.72
N ILE A 164 12.18 -5.63 -2.09
CA ILE A 164 11.96 -6.86 -1.32
C ILE A 164 10.94 -6.62 -0.20
N LEU A 165 11.09 -5.53 0.55
CA LEU A 165 10.17 -5.18 1.64
C LEU A 165 8.75 -4.94 1.13
N LEU A 166 8.61 -4.34 -0.05
CA LEU A 166 7.32 -4.11 -0.69
C LEU A 166 6.66 -5.43 -1.14
N ILE A 167 7.36 -6.24 -1.93
CA ILE A 167 6.77 -7.44 -2.53
C ILE A 167 6.60 -8.61 -1.54
N LYS A 168 7.28 -8.58 -0.39
CA LYS A 168 7.10 -9.57 0.68
C LYS A 168 5.75 -9.47 1.39
N ARG A 169 5.08 -8.31 1.34
CA ARG A 169 3.85 -8.03 2.11
C ARG A 169 2.65 -8.86 1.66
N ASP A 170 1.92 -9.46 2.61
CA ASP A 170 0.67 -10.17 2.31
C ASP A 170 -0.51 -9.24 2.01
N ASP A 171 -0.49 -8.01 2.51
CA ASP A 171 -1.58 -7.02 2.39
C ASP A 171 -1.37 -6.02 1.25
N LEU A 172 -0.40 -6.26 0.36
CA LEU A 172 -0.16 -5.42 -0.81
C LEU A 172 -1.35 -5.50 -1.78
N GLN A 173 -2.05 -4.38 -1.97
CA GLN A 173 -3.29 -4.27 -2.75
C GLN A 173 -3.04 -4.24 -4.27
N MET A 174 -2.46 -5.32 -4.83
CA MET A 174 -2.10 -5.44 -6.24
C MET A 174 -2.21 -6.89 -6.72
N LYS A 175 -2.62 -7.11 -7.98
CA LYS A 175 -2.66 -8.48 -8.55
C LYS A 175 -1.25 -9.02 -8.71
N GLU A 176 -1.07 -10.32 -8.51
CA GLU A 176 0.28 -10.90 -8.55
C GLU A 176 0.94 -10.77 -9.93
N VAL A 177 0.17 -10.84 -11.02
CA VAL A 177 0.69 -10.61 -12.38
C VAL A 177 1.29 -9.20 -12.51
N GLU A 178 0.68 -8.20 -11.90
CA GLU A 178 1.15 -6.82 -11.94
C GLU A 178 2.42 -6.69 -11.09
N VAL A 179 2.48 -7.32 -9.92
CA VAL A 179 3.70 -7.38 -9.10
C VAL A 179 4.85 -7.99 -9.91
N TRP A 180 4.61 -9.09 -10.61
CA TRP A 180 5.59 -9.73 -11.49
C TRP A 180 6.08 -8.78 -12.59
N GLU A 181 5.17 -8.13 -13.31
CA GLU A 181 5.52 -7.19 -14.40
C GLU A 181 6.36 -6.01 -13.90
N HIS A 182 6.04 -5.47 -12.73
CA HIS A 182 6.81 -4.38 -12.14
C HIS A 182 8.18 -4.83 -11.65
N VAL A 183 8.29 -5.98 -11.00
CA VAL A 183 9.59 -6.54 -10.58
C VAL A 183 10.48 -6.81 -11.78
N LEU A 184 9.90 -7.38 -12.85
CA LEU A 184 10.60 -7.57 -14.10
C LEU A 184 11.07 -6.22 -14.67
N LYS A 185 10.17 -5.25 -14.83
CA LYS A 185 10.49 -3.89 -15.30
C LYS A 185 11.62 -3.23 -14.48
N TRP A 186 11.60 -3.39 -13.16
CA TRP A 186 12.66 -2.90 -12.27
C TRP A 186 14.02 -3.57 -12.57
N GLY A 187 14.02 -4.88 -12.79
CA GLY A 187 15.23 -5.63 -13.16
C GLY A 187 15.78 -5.22 -14.52
N LEU A 188 14.91 -5.09 -15.53
CA LEU A 188 15.30 -4.66 -16.88
C LEU A 188 15.90 -3.25 -16.87
N ALA A 189 15.33 -2.33 -16.09
CA ALA A 189 15.80 -0.96 -16.04
C ALA A 189 17.21 -0.79 -15.46
N LYS A 190 17.79 -1.83 -14.84
CA LYS A 190 19.19 -1.78 -14.38
C LYS A 190 20.20 -1.83 -15.52
N HIS A 191 19.80 -2.24 -16.73
CA HIS A 191 20.64 -2.18 -17.93
C HIS A 191 19.81 -1.81 -19.16
N GLN A 192 20.23 -0.76 -19.87
CA GLN A 192 19.50 -0.22 -21.03
C GLN A 192 19.29 -1.23 -22.17
N ASP A 193 20.14 -2.24 -22.30
CA ASP A 193 20.12 -3.20 -23.41
C ASP A 193 18.99 -4.24 -23.31
N PHE A 194 18.33 -4.39 -22.15
CA PHE A 194 17.31 -5.42 -21.91
C PHE A 194 15.86 -4.99 -22.20
N LEU A 195 15.65 -3.82 -22.82
CA LEU A 195 14.32 -3.39 -23.26
C LEU A 195 13.81 -4.16 -24.50
N SER A 196 14.60 -5.09 -25.01
CA SER A 196 14.32 -5.93 -26.18
C SER A 196 13.44 -7.14 -25.83
N ASP A 197 12.73 -7.67 -26.82
CA ASP A 197 11.89 -8.88 -26.71
C ASP A 197 12.67 -10.06 -26.09
N PRO A 198 12.14 -10.77 -25.07
CA PRO A 198 12.81 -11.92 -24.45
C PRO A 198 13.22 -13.02 -25.43
N ASP A 199 12.56 -13.14 -26.59
CA ASP A 199 12.93 -14.12 -27.62
C ASP A 199 14.28 -13.78 -28.30
N THR A 200 14.75 -12.53 -28.18
CA THR A 200 16.04 -12.07 -28.72
C THR A 200 17.20 -12.23 -27.73
N TRP A 201 16.92 -12.64 -26.49
CA TRP A 201 17.92 -12.67 -25.42
C TRP A 201 18.82 -13.92 -25.51
N THR A 202 20.10 -13.70 -25.27
CA THR A 202 21.09 -14.77 -25.12
C THR A 202 21.00 -15.42 -23.74
N ASP A 203 21.61 -16.60 -23.57
CA ASP A 203 21.66 -17.25 -22.25
C ASP A 203 22.42 -16.41 -21.21
N ASN A 204 23.36 -15.56 -21.65
CA ASN A 204 24.06 -14.64 -20.76
C ASN A 204 23.15 -13.51 -20.27
N ASP A 205 22.27 -12.99 -21.13
CA ASP A 205 21.28 -11.98 -20.77
C ASP A 205 20.32 -12.49 -19.71
N PHE A 206 19.81 -13.71 -19.90
CA PHE A 206 18.97 -14.38 -18.90
C PHE A 206 19.70 -14.60 -17.58
N LYS A 207 20.97 -15.01 -17.62
CA LYS A 207 21.78 -15.19 -16.40
C LYS A 207 21.94 -13.87 -15.64
N MET A 208 22.22 -12.79 -16.35
CA MET A 208 22.43 -11.47 -15.76
C MET A 208 21.17 -10.92 -15.09
N ILE A 209 20.02 -10.97 -15.77
CA ILE A 209 18.73 -10.56 -15.17
C ILE A 209 18.35 -11.47 -14.01
N ARG A 210 18.58 -12.79 -14.13
CA ARG A 210 18.33 -13.73 -13.03
C ARG A 210 19.15 -13.37 -11.79
N ASP A 211 20.41 -13.00 -11.96
CA ASP A 211 21.29 -12.60 -10.85
C ASP A 211 20.80 -11.31 -10.18
N ILE A 212 20.31 -10.33 -10.96
CA ILE A 212 19.69 -9.09 -10.45
C ILE A 212 18.41 -9.37 -9.66
N LEU A 213 17.56 -10.26 -10.18
CA LEU A 213 16.25 -10.56 -9.57
C LEU A 213 16.30 -11.71 -8.56
N LYS A 214 17.49 -12.26 -8.25
CA LYS A 214 17.65 -13.48 -7.47
C LYS A 214 16.93 -13.48 -6.13
N ASN A 215 16.93 -12.34 -5.43
CA ASN A 215 16.27 -12.21 -4.13
C ASN A 215 14.79 -11.81 -4.24
N CYS A 216 14.36 -11.31 -5.41
CA CYS A 216 12.98 -10.92 -5.66
C CYS A 216 12.13 -12.08 -6.21
N LEU A 217 12.69 -12.93 -7.08
CA LEU A 217 11.97 -14.05 -7.70
C LEU A 217 11.29 -14.99 -6.69
N PRO A 218 11.91 -15.38 -5.56
CA PRO A 218 11.26 -16.24 -4.57
C PRO A 218 10.07 -15.60 -3.85
N LEU A 219 9.91 -14.28 -3.95
CA LEU A 219 8.83 -13.53 -3.29
C LEU A 219 7.61 -13.35 -4.20
N ILE A 220 7.72 -13.74 -5.48
CA ILE A 220 6.61 -13.72 -6.44
C ILE A 220 5.77 -14.99 -6.28
N ARG A 221 4.46 -14.82 -6.14
CA ARG A 221 3.48 -15.87 -5.87
C ARG A 221 3.00 -16.48 -7.18
N PHE A 222 3.92 -17.08 -7.96
CA PHE A 222 3.65 -17.53 -9.33
C PHE A 222 2.46 -18.50 -9.48
N TYR A 223 2.09 -19.23 -8.42
CA TYR A 223 0.93 -20.12 -8.41
C TYR A 223 -0.42 -19.37 -8.38
N SER A 224 -0.41 -18.08 -8.04
CA SER A 224 -1.59 -17.19 -7.96
C SER A 224 -1.91 -16.45 -9.25
N LEU A 225 -1.23 -16.79 -10.34
CA LEU A 225 -1.56 -16.30 -11.67
C LEU A 225 -2.59 -17.24 -12.30
N SER A 226 -3.40 -16.68 -13.20
CA SER A 226 -4.19 -17.48 -14.11
C SER A 226 -3.32 -18.18 -15.15
N SER A 227 -3.84 -19.25 -15.75
CA SER A 227 -3.17 -19.95 -16.86
C SER A 227 -2.85 -19.01 -18.03
N GLU A 228 -3.74 -18.04 -18.32
CA GLU A 228 -3.53 -17.04 -19.36
C GLU A 228 -2.37 -16.10 -19.03
N GLU A 229 -2.36 -15.55 -17.82
CA GLU A 229 -1.29 -14.66 -17.34
C GLU A 229 0.06 -15.39 -17.31
N PHE A 230 0.09 -16.63 -16.83
CA PHE A 230 1.30 -17.45 -16.83
C PHE A 230 1.85 -17.64 -18.24
N VAL A 231 1.02 -18.04 -19.20
CA VAL A 231 1.43 -18.28 -20.59
C VAL A 231 1.90 -17.00 -21.28
N LYS A 232 1.23 -15.87 -21.05
CA LYS A 232 1.55 -14.62 -21.74
C LYS A 232 2.68 -13.83 -21.09
N LYS A 233 2.80 -13.87 -19.76
CA LYS A 233 3.66 -12.94 -18.99
C LYS A 233 4.83 -13.61 -18.29
N VAL A 234 4.74 -14.89 -17.95
CA VAL A 234 5.81 -15.62 -17.24
C VAL A 234 6.58 -16.55 -18.16
N ARG A 235 5.86 -17.31 -18.99
CA ARG A 235 6.44 -18.32 -19.91
C ARG A 235 7.53 -17.76 -20.85
N PRO A 236 7.42 -16.54 -21.43
CA PRO A 236 8.50 -15.97 -22.23
C PRO A 236 9.82 -15.85 -21.46
N TYR A 237 9.72 -15.60 -20.15
CA TYR A 237 10.85 -15.45 -19.23
C TYR A 237 11.17 -16.73 -18.43
N ARG A 238 10.72 -17.90 -18.88
CA ARG A 238 10.94 -19.20 -18.18
C ARG A 238 12.38 -19.46 -17.79
N LYS A 239 13.35 -18.99 -18.60
CA LYS A 239 14.78 -19.11 -18.35
C LYS A 239 15.25 -18.27 -17.15
N LEU A 240 14.45 -17.35 -16.60
CA LEU A 240 14.78 -16.70 -15.33
C LEU A 240 14.55 -17.61 -14.13
N LEU A 241 13.61 -18.55 -14.24
CA LEU A 241 13.23 -19.45 -13.16
C LEU A 241 14.15 -20.68 -13.11
N ASN A 242 14.26 -21.29 -11.92
CA ASN A 242 14.89 -22.60 -11.79
C ASN A 242 14.09 -23.64 -12.57
N GLN A 243 14.75 -24.54 -13.32
CA GLN A 243 14.08 -25.53 -14.16
C GLN A 243 13.11 -26.40 -13.35
N LYS A 244 13.51 -26.91 -12.18
CA LYS A 244 12.64 -27.75 -11.32
C LYS A 244 11.40 -26.97 -10.90
N PHE A 245 11.59 -25.72 -10.48
CA PHE A 245 10.48 -24.85 -10.08
C PHE A 245 9.52 -24.57 -11.24
N TYR A 246 10.05 -24.27 -12.42
CA TYR A 246 9.25 -24.00 -13.61
C TYR A 246 8.43 -25.22 -14.04
N GLU A 247 9.02 -26.43 -14.04
CA GLU A 247 8.29 -27.66 -14.37
C GLU A 247 7.18 -27.94 -13.34
N ASN A 248 7.46 -27.76 -12.06
CA ASN A 248 6.43 -27.92 -11.01
C ASN A 248 5.28 -26.92 -11.20
N LEU A 249 5.61 -25.67 -11.48
CA LEU A 249 4.65 -24.62 -11.77
C LEU A 249 3.81 -24.96 -13.00
N LEU A 250 4.45 -25.36 -14.11
CA LEU A 250 3.78 -25.77 -15.35
C LEU A 250 2.84 -26.94 -15.12
N ASN A 251 3.30 -28.00 -14.44
CA ASN A 251 2.50 -29.18 -14.14
C ASN A 251 1.27 -28.82 -13.30
N SER A 252 1.40 -27.87 -12.38
CA SER A 252 0.25 -27.40 -11.59
C SER A 252 -0.87 -26.78 -12.45
N TYR A 253 -0.54 -26.21 -13.61
CA TYR A 253 -1.53 -25.67 -14.56
C TYR A 253 -2.10 -26.73 -15.51
N LEU A 254 -1.39 -27.85 -15.69
CA LEU A 254 -1.75 -28.90 -16.67
C LEU A 254 -2.49 -30.08 -16.02
N ASP A 255 -2.16 -30.42 -14.78
CA ASP A 255 -2.74 -31.54 -14.05
C ASP A 255 -3.38 -31.07 -12.73
N PRO A 256 -4.73 -31.12 -12.62
CA PRO A 256 -5.45 -30.76 -11.40
C PRO A 256 -5.08 -31.59 -10.16
N ASN A 257 -4.54 -32.80 -10.35
CA ASN A 257 -4.14 -33.71 -9.28
C ASN A 257 -2.67 -33.54 -8.87
N TYR A 258 -1.89 -32.72 -9.60
CA TYR A 258 -0.48 -32.54 -9.34
C TYR A 258 -0.25 -31.85 -7.99
N GLU A 259 0.49 -32.50 -7.09
CA GLU A 259 0.91 -31.93 -5.80
C GLU A 259 2.34 -31.40 -5.88
N PRO A 260 2.57 -30.07 -6.00
CA PRO A 260 3.91 -29.52 -5.82
C PRO A 260 4.46 -29.84 -4.43
N GLU A 261 5.78 -29.93 -4.33
CA GLU A 261 6.48 -30.01 -3.05
C GLU A 261 6.00 -28.84 -2.17
N LYS A 262 5.36 -29.16 -1.03
CA LYS A 262 4.68 -28.18 -0.16
C LYS A 262 5.62 -27.16 0.48
N GLU A 263 6.93 -27.38 0.41
CA GLU A 263 7.92 -26.50 1.02
C GLU A 263 8.01 -25.17 0.24
N ASN A 264 7.72 -24.07 0.93
CA ASN A 264 7.90 -22.68 0.47
C ASN A 264 6.89 -22.15 -0.58
N ILE A 265 5.69 -22.71 -0.66
CA ILE A 265 4.63 -22.11 -1.51
C ILE A 265 4.02 -20.90 -0.81
N LEU A 266 4.07 -19.74 -1.46
CA LEU A 266 3.41 -18.53 -1.00
C LEU A 266 1.93 -18.53 -1.38
N LEU A 267 1.06 -18.22 -0.41
CA LEU A 267 -0.38 -18.07 -0.61
C LEU A 267 -0.71 -16.76 -1.35
N PRO A 268 -1.85 -16.67 -2.07
CA PRO A 268 -2.30 -15.42 -2.68
C PRO A 268 -2.36 -14.25 -1.70
N ARG A 269 -2.17 -13.01 -2.20
CA ARG A 269 -2.23 -11.78 -1.38
C ARG A 269 -3.64 -11.56 -0.82
N ASN A 270 -3.70 -10.99 0.38
CA ASN A 270 -4.93 -10.60 1.04
C ASN A 270 -5.43 -9.27 0.49
N LEU A 271 -6.03 -9.33 -0.70
CA LEU A 271 -6.66 -8.17 -1.30
C LEU A 271 -7.93 -7.77 -0.53
N ILE A 272 -8.11 -6.47 -0.34
CA ILE A 272 -9.27 -5.79 0.23
C ILE A 272 -9.93 -5.10 -0.95
N ILE A 273 -11.14 -5.54 -1.29
CA ILE A 273 -11.98 -4.86 -2.27
C ILE A 273 -13.22 -4.43 -1.50
N ASP A 274 -13.20 -3.19 -1.00
CA ASP A 274 -14.22 -2.61 -0.10
C ASP A 274 -15.63 -2.64 -0.70
N GLU A 275 -15.76 -2.83 -2.01
CA GLU A 275 -17.06 -2.87 -2.72
C GLU A 275 -17.68 -4.27 -2.84
N LEU A 276 -16.92 -5.35 -2.61
CA LEU A 276 -17.39 -6.72 -2.91
C LEU A 276 -18.11 -7.39 -1.73
N ILE A 277 -17.65 -7.19 -0.48
CA ILE A 277 -18.15 -7.97 0.67
C ILE A 277 -18.01 -7.22 2.00
N GLU A 278 -19.12 -7.04 2.71
CA GLU A 278 -19.11 -6.50 4.08
C GLU A 278 -18.86 -7.59 5.15
N THR A 279 -17.61 -8.05 5.28
CA THR A 279 -17.24 -9.08 6.27
C THR A 279 -16.08 -8.64 7.17
N LYS A 280 -16.07 -9.15 8.40
CA LYS A 280 -14.99 -8.97 9.39
C LYS A 280 -14.27 -10.27 9.74
N ILE A 281 -14.73 -11.40 9.21
CA ILE A 281 -14.29 -12.74 9.64
C ILE A 281 -13.73 -13.60 8.52
N VAL A 282 -13.91 -13.21 7.25
CA VAL A 282 -13.32 -13.91 6.10
C VAL A 282 -12.66 -12.92 5.15
N ASN A 283 -11.65 -13.35 4.42
CA ASN A 283 -11.00 -12.58 3.36
C ASN A 283 -11.47 -13.04 1.96
N LEU A 284 -11.01 -12.35 0.91
CA LEU A 284 -11.37 -12.70 -0.47
C LEU A 284 -10.85 -14.06 -0.92
N ASN A 285 -9.75 -14.56 -0.35
CA ASN A 285 -9.23 -15.90 -0.67
C ASN A 285 -10.23 -16.99 -0.27
N ILE A 286 -10.80 -16.89 0.94
CA ILE A 286 -11.85 -17.80 1.40
C ILE A 286 -13.07 -17.70 0.47
N ILE A 287 -13.51 -16.49 0.15
CA ILE A 287 -14.68 -16.27 -0.70
C ILE A 287 -14.46 -16.82 -2.11
N SER A 288 -13.26 -16.65 -2.66
CA SER A 288 -12.86 -17.22 -3.95
C SER A 288 -12.98 -18.74 -3.94
N ILE A 289 -12.47 -19.41 -2.90
CA ILE A 289 -12.57 -20.86 -2.73
C ILE A 289 -14.05 -21.29 -2.65
N ILE A 290 -14.86 -20.63 -1.84
CA ILE A 290 -16.29 -20.94 -1.74
C ILE A 290 -16.98 -20.76 -3.09
N SER A 291 -16.69 -19.68 -3.82
CA SER A 291 -17.28 -19.42 -5.13
C SER A 291 -16.91 -20.50 -6.15
N ARG A 292 -15.64 -20.93 -6.16
CA ARG A 292 -15.17 -22.06 -6.97
C ARG A 292 -15.90 -23.35 -6.63
N TRP A 293 -16.17 -23.60 -5.35
CA TRP A 293 -16.94 -24.78 -4.93
C TRP A 293 -18.41 -24.72 -5.36
N ILE A 294 -19.04 -23.55 -5.32
CA ILE A 294 -20.42 -23.35 -5.79
C ILE A 294 -20.52 -23.65 -7.29
N ASP A 295 -19.63 -23.06 -8.11
CA ASP A 295 -19.63 -23.26 -9.57
C ASP A 295 -18.97 -24.58 -10.00
N LYS A 296 -18.41 -25.35 -9.06
CA LYS A 296 -17.60 -26.56 -9.29
C LYS A 296 -16.41 -26.32 -10.22
N VAL A 297 -15.88 -25.09 -10.24
CA VAL A 297 -14.69 -24.70 -10.99
C VAL A 297 -13.47 -25.14 -10.20
N ASP A 298 -12.58 -25.91 -10.83
CA ASP A 298 -11.37 -26.45 -10.20
C ASP A 298 -11.66 -27.17 -8.87
N PHE A 299 -12.88 -27.68 -8.67
CA PHE A 299 -13.32 -28.28 -7.41
C PHE A 299 -12.51 -29.53 -7.06
N ASN A 300 -12.07 -30.27 -8.08
CA ASN A 300 -11.21 -31.44 -7.92
C ASN A 300 -9.73 -31.05 -7.80
N SER A 301 -9.36 -29.79 -8.07
CA SER A 301 -7.98 -29.35 -7.90
C SER A 301 -7.70 -29.13 -6.43
N LYS A 302 -6.74 -29.88 -5.92
CA LYS A 302 -6.23 -29.69 -4.55
C LYS A 302 -5.51 -28.35 -4.37
N PHE A 303 -5.22 -27.60 -5.44
CA PHE A 303 -4.46 -26.34 -5.42
C PHE A 303 -5.23 -25.13 -5.91
N SER A 304 -6.55 -25.25 -6.10
CA SER A 304 -7.41 -24.13 -6.48
C SER A 304 -7.30 -22.94 -5.51
N TYR A 305 -6.97 -23.19 -4.23
CA TYR A 305 -6.75 -22.15 -3.22
C TYR A 305 -5.50 -21.28 -3.46
N LEU A 306 -4.56 -21.73 -4.30
CA LEU A 306 -3.36 -20.97 -4.66
C LEU A 306 -3.55 -20.08 -5.87
N ARG A 307 -4.61 -20.31 -6.66
CA ARG A 307 -4.88 -19.64 -7.94
C ARG A 307 -5.38 -18.22 -7.76
N GLU A 308 -5.56 -17.52 -8.87
CA GLU A 308 -6.16 -16.20 -8.91
C GLU A 308 -7.55 -16.19 -8.24
N LEU A 309 -7.91 -15.01 -7.72
CA LEU A 309 -9.21 -14.80 -7.10
C LEU A 309 -10.34 -15.04 -8.12
N TYR A 310 -11.27 -15.92 -7.76
CA TYR A 310 -12.46 -16.23 -8.53
C TYR A 310 -13.69 -15.68 -7.81
N LEU A 311 -14.13 -14.49 -8.22
CA LEU A 311 -15.20 -13.74 -7.56
C LEU A 311 -16.33 -13.43 -8.57
N PRO A 312 -17.07 -14.44 -9.06
CA PRO A 312 -18.13 -14.25 -10.05
C PRO A 312 -19.41 -13.63 -9.45
N TYR A 313 -19.51 -13.57 -8.12
CA TYR A 313 -20.70 -13.14 -7.41
C TYR A 313 -20.50 -11.84 -6.65
N LYS A 314 -21.56 -11.05 -6.58
CA LYS A 314 -21.72 -10.01 -5.57
C LYS A 314 -22.37 -10.64 -4.33
N PHE A 315 -21.73 -10.52 -3.17
CA PHE A 315 -22.25 -11.07 -1.93
C PHE A 315 -23.00 -9.99 -1.14
N ASP A 316 -24.33 -10.14 -1.05
CA ASP A 316 -25.16 -9.26 -0.22
C ASP A 316 -25.25 -9.81 1.21
N LEU A 317 -24.90 -8.98 2.21
CA LEU A 317 -25.00 -9.36 3.61
C LEU A 317 -26.47 -9.37 4.06
N ILE A 318 -27.00 -10.58 4.34
CA ILE A 318 -28.39 -10.76 4.80
C ILE A 318 -28.50 -10.67 6.33
N LEU A 319 -27.58 -11.32 7.04
CA LEU A 319 -27.60 -11.42 8.51
C LEU A 319 -26.17 -11.35 9.06
N ARG A 320 -25.98 -10.50 10.07
CA ARG A 320 -24.75 -10.45 10.86
C ARG A 320 -25.07 -10.69 12.34
N GLY A 321 -24.70 -11.87 12.85
CA GLY A 321 -25.03 -12.28 14.22
C GLY A 321 -24.51 -11.31 15.29
N SER A 322 -23.36 -10.69 15.08
CA SER A 322 -22.79 -9.70 16.03
C SER A 322 -23.58 -8.39 16.14
N GLN A 323 -24.46 -8.08 15.17
CA GLN A 323 -25.34 -6.90 15.19
C GLN A 323 -26.79 -7.29 15.46
N ALA A 324 -27.24 -8.39 14.85
CA ALA A 324 -28.64 -8.81 14.85
C ALA A 324 -28.98 -9.81 15.97
N GLY A 325 -27.97 -10.36 16.65
CA GLY A 325 -28.11 -11.52 17.52
C GLY A 325 -28.16 -12.83 16.75
N PHE A 326 -28.16 -13.95 17.50
CA PHE A 326 -28.14 -15.32 16.95
C PHE A 326 -29.49 -16.05 17.13
N ALA A 327 -30.58 -15.31 17.40
CA ALA A 327 -31.89 -15.89 17.64
C ALA A 327 -32.51 -16.46 16.34
N PRO A 328 -33.11 -17.67 16.35
CA PRO A 328 -33.76 -18.26 15.17
C PRO A 328 -34.84 -17.36 14.55
N GLU A 329 -35.61 -16.65 15.38
CA GLU A 329 -36.63 -15.70 14.95
C GLU A 329 -36.07 -14.62 14.03
N LYS A 330 -34.88 -14.12 14.35
CA LYS A 330 -34.19 -13.10 13.55
C LYS A 330 -33.67 -13.67 12.24
N PHE A 331 -33.15 -14.89 12.27
CA PHE A 331 -32.72 -15.62 11.07
C PHE A 331 -33.90 -15.78 10.11
N HIS A 332 -35.01 -16.36 10.56
CA HIS A 332 -36.19 -16.57 9.70
C HIS A 332 -36.78 -15.25 9.18
N LYS A 333 -36.78 -14.18 10.00
CA LYS A 333 -37.23 -12.86 9.55
C LYS A 333 -36.40 -12.29 8.38
N LEU A 334 -35.10 -12.59 8.31
CA LEU A 334 -34.19 -12.00 7.32
C LEU A 334 -33.85 -12.95 6.15
N CYS A 335 -33.75 -14.24 6.43
CA CYS A 335 -33.25 -15.25 5.49
C CYS A 335 -34.36 -16.05 4.80
N ASP A 336 -35.58 -16.11 5.34
CA ASP A 336 -36.67 -16.84 4.68
C ASP A 336 -36.94 -16.28 3.28
N ASN A 337 -37.28 -17.17 2.34
CA ASN A 337 -37.47 -16.85 0.92
C ASN A 337 -36.19 -16.43 0.18
N LYS A 338 -35.00 -16.56 0.78
CA LYS A 338 -33.71 -16.30 0.14
C LYS A 338 -33.06 -17.63 -0.31
N PRO A 339 -32.79 -17.82 -1.62
CA PRO A 339 -31.97 -18.93 -2.13
C PRO A 339 -30.46 -18.59 -2.09
N ASN A 340 -29.62 -19.56 -2.45
CA ASN A 340 -28.18 -19.38 -2.72
C ASN A 340 -27.42 -18.64 -1.60
N THR A 341 -27.63 -19.06 -0.36
CA THR A 341 -27.04 -18.43 0.81
C THR A 341 -25.77 -19.16 1.24
N VAL A 342 -24.71 -18.41 1.56
CA VAL A 342 -23.53 -18.92 2.26
C VAL A 342 -23.54 -18.40 3.69
N THR A 343 -23.22 -19.27 4.64
CA THR A 343 -23.08 -18.94 6.05
C THR A 343 -21.63 -19.07 6.49
N PHE A 344 -21.14 -18.08 7.25
CA PHE A 344 -19.81 -18.09 7.87
C PHE A 344 -19.96 -17.88 9.38
N ILE A 345 -19.28 -18.72 10.17
CA ILE A 345 -19.30 -18.72 11.63
C ILE A 345 -17.86 -18.78 12.11
N LYS A 346 -17.38 -17.73 12.79
CA LYS A 346 -16.07 -17.74 13.46
C LYS A 346 -16.20 -18.36 14.85
N VAL A 347 -15.38 -19.37 15.14
CA VAL A 347 -15.35 -20.01 16.45
C VAL A 347 -14.66 -19.08 17.45
N ARG A 348 -15.24 -18.92 18.65
CA ARG A 348 -14.75 -17.96 19.65
C ARG A 348 -13.41 -18.41 20.21
N GLY A 349 -12.43 -17.50 20.19
CA GLY A 349 -11.09 -17.76 20.74
C GLY A 349 -10.14 -18.48 19.77
N THR A 350 -10.57 -18.70 18.53
CA THR A 350 -9.78 -19.34 17.47
C THR A 350 -9.91 -18.55 16.17
N GLU A 351 -9.02 -18.81 15.22
CA GLU A 351 -9.15 -18.32 13.83
C GLU A 351 -9.98 -19.25 12.95
N GLU A 352 -10.45 -20.39 13.49
CA GLU A 352 -11.31 -21.32 12.77
C GLU A 352 -12.64 -20.69 12.32
N ILE A 353 -12.95 -20.90 11.04
CA ILE A 353 -14.18 -20.49 10.38
C ILE A 353 -14.91 -21.75 9.90
N LEU A 354 -16.14 -21.90 10.37
CA LEU A 354 -17.08 -22.92 9.94
C LEU A 354 -18.13 -22.31 9.02
N GLY A 355 -18.70 -23.10 8.13
CA GLY A 355 -19.76 -22.59 7.28
C GLY A 355 -20.42 -23.63 6.39
N GLY A 356 -21.30 -23.14 5.54
CA GLY A 356 -21.94 -23.95 4.53
C GLY A 356 -22.69 -23.13 3.50
N TYR A 357 -22.91 -23.76 2.34
CA TYR A 357 -23.70 -23.22 1.26
C TYR A 357 -25.01 -23.99 1.14
N ASN A 358 -26.11 -23.23 1.01
CA ASN A 358 -27.43 -23.76 0.74
C ASN A 358 -27.98 -23.09 -0.55
N PRO A 359 -28.16 -23.85 -1.65
CA PRO A 359 -28.76 -23.34 -2.88
C PRO A 359 -30.28 -23.15 -2.75
N PHE A 360 -30.93 -23.85 -1.81
CA PHE A 360 -32.38 -23.81 -1.67
C PHE A 360 -32.86 -22.59 -0.89
N ILE A 361 -34.13 -22.29 -1.09
CA ILE A 361 -34.86 -21.25 -0.37
C ILE A 361 -35.08 -21.68 1.09
N TRP A 362 -34.69 -20.84 2.04
CA TRP A 362 -35.04 -21.01 3.45
C TRP A 362 -36.54 -20.84 3.68
N LYS A 363 -37.11 -21.73 4.51
CA LYS A 363 -38.53 -21.78 4.84
C LYS A 363 -38.68 -22.06 6.33
N THR A 364 -39.72 -21.47 6.93
CA THR A 364 -40.04 -21.61 8.35
C THR A 364 -40.75 -22.94 8.67
N TYR A 365 -41.34 -23.60 7.67
CA TYR A 365 -42.08 -24.84 7.86
C TYR A 365 -41.22 -26.08 7.59
N GLY A 366 -41.37 -27.11 8.44
CA GLY A 366 -40.52 -28.28 8.45
C GLY A 366 -40.57 -29.12 7.17
N GLY A 367 -39.41 -29.67 6.80
CA GLY A 367 -39.22 -30.59 5.69
C GLY A 367 -37.75 -30.85 5.45
N TRP A 368 -37.41 -32.02 4.90
CA TRP A 368 -36.05 -32.34 4.47
C TRP A 368 -35.97 -32.17 2.95
N GLY A 369 -34.93 -31.48 2.48
CA GLY A 369 -34.60 -31.37 1.07
C GLY A 369 -33.28 -32.08 0.79
N GLN A 370 -33.21 -32.81 -0.32
CA GLN A 370 -31.95 -33.38 -0.79
C GLN A 370 -31.30 -32.39 -1.76
N SER A 371 -30.01 -32.10 -1.55
CA SER A 371 -29.20 -31.27 -2.44
C SER A 371 -27.91 -31.99 -2.77
N LEU A 372 -27.50 -31.97 -4.04
CA LEU A 372 -26.16 -32.39 -4.47
C LEU A 372 -25.17 -31.22 -4.53
N ASP A 373 -25.64 -29.99 -4.35
CA ASP A 373 -24.85 -28.76 -4.47
C ASP A 373 -24.60 -28.09 -3.11
N SER A 374 -25.27 -28.55 -2.05
CA SER A 374 -25.01 -28.07 -0.69
C SER A 374 -23.73 -28.67 -0.13
N PHE A 375 -22.96 -27.88 0.60
CA PHE A 375 -21.75 -28.33 1.27
C PHE A 375 -21.54 -27.59 2.59
N ILE A 376 -20.77 -28.22 3.48
CA ILE A 376 -20.25 -27.62 4.71
C ILE A 376 -18.73 -27.58 4.64
N PHE A 377 -18.13 -26.63 5.36
CA PHE A 377 -16.68 -26.46 5.37
C PHE A 377 -16.15 -26.00 6.73
N SER A 378 -14.86 -26.28 6.94
CA SER A 378 -14.03 -25.68 7.99
C SER A 378 -12.74 -25.17 7.36
N SER A 379 -12.27 -24.01 7.82
CA SER A 379 -11.00 -23.39 7.42
C SER A 379 -10.32 -22.82 8.66
N THR A 380 -9.00 -22.98 8.74
CA THR A 380 -8.14 -22.46 9.83
C THR A 380 -7.15 -21.44 9.32
#